data_AF-A0A7X7WL53-F1
#
_entry.id   AF-A0A7X7WL53-F1
#
_cell.length_a   1.000
_cell.length_b   1.000
_cell.length_c   1.000
_cell.angle_alpha   90.00
_cell.angle_beta   90.00
_cell.angle_gamma   90.00
#
_symmetry.space_group_name_H-M   'P 1'
#
loop_
_entity.id
_entity.type
_entity.pdbx_description
1 polymer ?
#
loop_
_entity_poly.entity_id
_entity_poly.type
_entity_poly.pdbx_seq_one_letter_code
_entity_poly.pdbx_strand_id
1 'polypeptide(L)'
;LGAERIVAGSAAATDTELVKNWLREFGPDKIVVGADIRDFKIAVHGWSDTSDWNLNDFLAFWLKEGAKYFLCTDISRDGLLKGPAVDLYKQLKKQFPEAFLIASGGVACYDDLVELQKAGVDAAIIGKAFYEGKISLNEMQTFIAHAS
;
A
#
# COMPACT_ATOMS: atom_id res chain seq x y z
N LEU A 1 -9.94 -20.77 9.94
CA LEU A 1 -9.88 -19.36 9.44
C LEU A 1 -9.51 -19.40 7.96
N GLY A 2 -10.10 -18.52 7.13
CA GLY A 2 -10.04 -18.55 5.66
C GLY A 2 -9.54 -17.25 5.02
N ALA A 3 -8.60 -16.56 5.66
CA ALA A 3 -7.96 -15.37 5.08
C ALA A 3 -7.12 -15.75 3.86
N GLU A 4 -7.24 -14.99 2.77
CA GLU A 4 -6.47 -15.25 1.54
C GLU A 4 -5.02 -14.74 1.63
N ARG A 5 -4.82 -13.60 2.31
CA ARG A 5 -3.52 -12.95 2.51
C ARG A 5 -3.40 -12.39 3.93
N ILE A 6 -2.16 -12.20 4.38
CA ILE A 6 -1.80 -11.52 5.63
C ILE A 6 -1.02 -10.26 5.28
N VAL A 7 -1.34 -9.15 5.96
CA VAL A 7 -0.54 -7.93 5.90
C VAL A 7 0.48 -7.93 7.04
N ALA A 8 1.76 -7.99 6.69
CA ALA A 8 2.86 -7.80 7.63
C ALA A 8 3.13 -6.29 7.78
N GLY A 9 2.51 -5.66 8.78
CA GLY A 9 2.71 -4.24 9.11
C GLY A 9 4.06 -3.98 9.78
N SER A 10 4.07 -3.47 11.02
CA SER A 10 5.32 -3.14 11.73
C SER A 10 6.34 -4.28 11.78
N ALA A 11 5.89 -5.54 11.83
CA ALA A 11 6.77 -6.71 11.78
C ALA A 11 7.69 -6.73 10.55
N ALA A 12 7.24 -6.22 9.39
CA ALA A 12 8.09 -6.12 8.20
C ALA A 12 9.27 -5.15 8.38
N ALA A 13 9.20 -4.21 9.31
CA ALA A 13 10.30 -3.30 9.64
C ALA A 13 11.08 -3.72 10.90
N THR A 14 10.44 -4.37 11.87
CA THR A 14 11.03 -4.65 13.19
C THR A 14 11.46 -6.10 13.39
N ASP A 15 10.90 -7.06 12.64
CA ASP A 15 11.22 -8.49 12.72
C ASP A 15 11.25 -9.09 11.32
N THR A 16 12.29 -8.72 10.56
CA THR A 16 12.42 -9.13 9.15
C THR A 16 12.55 -10.64 9.01
N GLU A 17 13.21 -11.34 9.93
CA GLU A 17 13.34 -12.81 9.85
C GLU A 17 12.01 -13.53 10.02
N LEU A 18 11.11 -13.03 10.88
CA LEU A 18 9.75 -13.55 10.97
C LEU A 18 9.02 -13.45 9.63
N VAL A 19 9.03 -12.29 8.98
CA VAL A 19 8.32 -12.09 7.72
C VAL A 19 8.98 -12.86 6.56
N LYS A 20 10.32 -13.00 6.56
CA LYS A 20 11.02 -13.90 5.63
C LYS A 20 10.60 -15.36 5.81
N ASN A 21 10.43 -15.82 7.05
CA ASN A 21 9.92 -17.17 7.33
C ASN A 21 8.50 -17.33 6.74
N TRP A 22 7.63 -16.33 6.90
CA TRP A 22 6.30 -16.37 6.30
C TRP A 22 6.32 -16.41 4.77
N LEU A 23 7.20 -15.63 4.14
CA LEU A 23 7.39 -15.68 2.68
C LEU A 23 7.84 -17.06 2.20
N ARG A 24 8.75 -17.71 2.94
CA ARG A 24 9.21 -19.07 2.64
C ARG A 24 8.14 -20.13 2.86
N GLU A 25 7.39 -20.03 3.95
CA GLU A 25 6.43 -21.05 4.37
C GLU A 25 5.12 -20.97 3.56
N PHE A 26 4.58 -19.77 3.39
CA PHE A 26 3.25 -19.57 2.78
C PHE A 26 3.31 -19.11 1.33
N GLY A 27 4.48 -18.68 0.86
CA GLY A 27 4.68 -18.14 -0.47
C GLY A 27 4.31 -16.65 -0.59
N PRO A 28 4.87 -15.97 -1.60
CA PRO A 28 4.75 -14.51 -1.73
C PRO A 28 3.33 -14.05 -2.08
N ASP A 29 2.48 -14.94 -2.60
CA ASP A 29 1.09 -14.61 -2.93
C ASP A 29 0.19 -14.47 -1.71
N LYS A 30 0.67 -14.92 -0.54
CA LYS A 30 -0.05 -14.89 0.74
C LYS A 30 0.36 -13.74 1.65
N ILE A 31 1.43 -13.01 1.32
CA ILE A 31 2.00 -11.99 2.19
C ILE A 31 1.98 -10.63 1.48
N VAL A 32 1.44 -9.63 2.16
CA VAL A 32 1.50 -8.23 1.77
C VAL A 32 2.42 -7.52 2.76
N VAL A 33 3.45 -6.84 2.27
CA VAL A 33 4.32 -6.02 3.10
C VAL A 33 3.66 -4.67 3.31
N GLY A 34 3.40 -4.30 4.57
CA GLY A 34 2.88 -3.00 4.95
C GLY A 34 4.00 -1.98 5.08
N ALA A 35 3.86 -0.84 4.40
CA ALA A 35 4.74 0.31 4.47
C ALA A 35 3.90 1.53 4.84
N ASP A 36 3.85 1.86 6.13
CA ASP A 36 3.26 3.11 6.61
C ASP A 36 4.32 4.21 6.54
N ILE A 37 4.05 5.27 5.78
CA ILE A 37 5.07 6.20 5.30
C ILE A 37 4.90 7.55 5.99
N ARG A 38 5.96 8.01 6.67
CA ARG A 38 6.10 9.38 7.18
C ARG A 38 7.42 9.95 6.69
N ASP A 39 7.40 11.03 5.93
CA ASP A 39 8.61 11.70 5.44
C ASP A 39 9.61 10.74 4.77
N PHE A 40 9.11 9.86 3.90
CA PHE A 40 9.90 8.79 3.23
C PHE A 40 10.58 7.78 4.16
N LYS A 41 10.16 7.69 5.43
CA LYS A 41 10.55 6.64 6.37
C LYS A 41 9.38 5.71 6.70
N ILE A 42 9.71 4.51 7.16
CA ILE A 42 8.71 3.53 7.60
C ILE A 42 8.34 3.76 9.06
N ALA A 43 7.08 4.12 9.29
CA ALA A 43 6.47 4.23 10.61
C ALA A 43 6.08 2.84 11.15
N VAL A 44 6.20 2.66 12.46
CA VAL A 44 5.94 1.39 13.16
C VAL A 44 5.13 1.64 14.43
N HIS A 45 4.71 0.55 15.10
CA HIS A 45 3.96 0.59 16.37
C HIS A 45 2.68 1.44 16.33
N GLY A 46 1.91 1.33 15.24
CA GLY A 46 0.69 2.15 15.08
C GLY A 46 0.99 3.63 14.84
N TRP A 47 2.10 3.90 14.14
CA TRP A 47 2.55 5.23 13.72
C TRP A 47 3.13 6.11 14.85
N SER A 48 3.33 5.57 16.05
CA SER A 48 3.99 6.28 17.15
C SER A 48 5.46 6.55 16.86
N ASP A 49 6.12 5.61 16.20
CA ASP A 49 7.57 5.62 15.99
C ASP A 49 7.95 5.51 14.51
N THR A 50 9.18 5.88 14.18
CA THR A 50 9.79 5.66 12.86
C THR A 50 10.98 4.71 13.00
N SER A 51 11.04 3.70 12.14
CA SER A 51 12.23 2.86 12.00
C SER A 51 13.36 3.57 11.25
N ASP A 52 14.52 2.93 11.19
CA ASP A 52 15.67 3.43 10.42
C ASP A 52 15.53 3.20 8.91
N TRP A 53 14.50 2.48 8.48
CA TRP A 53 14.26 2.23 7.06
C TRP A 53 13.84 3.50 6.32
N ASN A 54 14.57 3.81 5.26
CA ASN A 54 14.03 4.63 4.17
C ASN A 54 13.09 3.76 3.31
N LEU A 55 12.04 4.40 2.78
CA LEU A 55 11.03 3.75 1.95
C LEU A 55 11.61 2.96 0.77
N ASN A 56 12.55 3.54 0.02
CA ASN A 56 13.08 2.91 -1.18
C ASN A 56 13.92 1.68 -0.83
N ASP A 57 14.76 1.78 0.20
CA ASP A 57 15.57 0.66 0.68
C ASP A 57 14.69 -0.46 1.23
N PHE A 58 13.60 -0.11 1.88
CA PHE A 58 12.62 -1.05 2.41
C PHE A 58 11.94 -1.86 1.30
N LEU A 59 11.44 -1.19 0.25
CA LEU A 59 10.82 -1.87 -0.90
C LEU A 59 11.85 -2.74 -1.63
N ALA A 60 13.05 -2.20 -1.91
CA ALA A 60 14.11 -2.93 -2.60
C ALA A 60 14.53 -4.19 -1.83
N PHE A 61 14.65 -4.09 -0.50
CA PHE A 61 14.94 -5.23 0.37
C PHE A 61 13.86 -6.31 0.24
N TRP A 62 12.59 -5.96 0.40
CA TRP A 62 11.51 -6.95 0.40
C TRP A 62 11.25 -7.56 -0.99
N LEU A 63 11.44 -6.79 -2.06
CA LEU A 63 11.42 -7.32 -3.43
C LEU A 63 12.52 -8.38 -3.62
N LYS A 64 13.74 -8.10 -3.13
CA LYS A 64 14.85 -9.05 -3.18
C LYS A 64 14.58 -10.32 -2.37
N GLU A 65 13.89 -10.21 -1.25
CA GLU A 65 13.45 -11.35 -0.42
C GLU A 65 12.22 -12.09 -1.01
N GLY A 66 11.70 -11.61 -2.14
CA GLY A 66 10.66 -12.28 -2.93
C GLY A 66 9.23 -11.79 -2.67
N ALA A 67 9.03 -10.73 -1.88
CA ALA A 67 7.72 -10.13 -1.71
C ALA A 67 7.22 -9.51 -3.03
N LYS A 68 5.91 -9.56 -3.26
CA LYS A 68 5.27 -9.01 -4.47
C LYS A 68 4.34 -7.84 -4.17
N TYR A 69 3.61 -7.91 -3.06
CA TYR A 69 2.52 -7.00 -2.72
C TYR A 69 2.96 -6.02 -1.63
N PHE A 70 2.76 -4.73 -1.90
CA PHE A 70 3.13 -3.66 -0.99
C PHE A 70 1.92 -2.78 -0.71
N LEU A 71 1.47 -2.77 0.54
CA LEU A 71 0.49 -1.81 1.02
C LEU A 71 1.20 -0.57 1.51
N CYS A 72 1.20 0.48 0.70
CA CYS A 72 1.84 1.74 1.01
C CYS A 72 0.78 2.74 1.50
N THR A 73 0.90 3.20 2.74
CA THR A 73 0.00 4.19 3.32
C THR A 73 0.74 5.50 3.55
N ASP A 74 0.37 6.59 2.88
CA ASP A 74 0.80 7.92 3.32
C ASP A 74 -0.02 8.34 4.54
N ILE A 75 0.59 8.20 5.72
CA ILE A 75 -0.11 8.44 6.99
C ILE A 75 -0.40 9.92 7.23
N SER A 76 0.27 10.83 6.51
CA SER A 76 -0.04 12.27 6.58
C SER A 76 -1.39 12.61 5.92
N ARG A 77 -1.93 11.68 5.12
CA ARG A 77 -3.18 11.84 4.38
C ARG A 77 -4.30 10.91 4.87
N ASP A 78 -3.98 9.93 5.72
CA ASP A 78 -4.95 8.93 6.13
C ASP A 78 -6.15 9.54 6.87
N GLY A 79 -7.36 9.14 6.47
CA GLY A 79 -8.61 9.67 7.01
C GLY A 79 -8.88 11.17 6.75
N LEU A 80 -8.03 11.88 5.99
CA LEU A 80 -8.17 13.32 5.77
C LEU A 80 -9.03 13.70 4.57
N LEU A 81 -9.29 12.77 3.64
CA LEU A 81 -10.04 13.02 2.41
C LEU A 81 -9.48 14.19 1.59
N LYS A 82 -8.15 14.23 1.42
CA LYS A 82 -7.41 15.27 0.70
C LYS A 82 -6.77 14.78 -0.61
N GLY A 83 -7.21 13.64 -1.10
CA GLY A 83 -6.58 12.91 -2.20
C GLY A 83 -5.34 12.12 -1.74
N PRO A 84 -5.00 11.03 -2.43
CA PRO A 84 -3.83 10.22 -2.15
C PRO A 84 -2.53 10.91 -2.57
N ALA A 85 -1.38 10.39 -2.13
CA ALA A 85 -0.06 10.88 -2.51
C ALA A 85 0.34 10.43 -3.93
N VAL A 86 -0.39 10.86 -4.97
CA VAL A 86 -0.20 10.38 -6.36
C VAL A 86 1.26 10.47 -6.83
N ASP A 87 1.97 11.56 -6.51
CA ASP A 87 3.37 11.72 -6.93
C ASP A 87 4.33 10.74 -6.25
N LEU A 88 4.06 10.36 -4.99
CA LEU A 88 4.80 9.30 -4.31
C LEU A 88 4.64 7.99 -5.08
N TYR A 89 3.41 7.62 -5.42
CA TYR A 89 3.15 6.38 -6.15
C TYR A 89 3.76 6.38 -7.56
N LYS A 90 3.73 7.50 -8.28
CA LYS A 90 4.42 7.65 -9.58
C LYS A 90 5.92 7.37 -9.45
N GLN A 91 6.56 7.90 -8.40
CA GLN A 91 7.97 7.67 -8.14
C GLN A 91 8.26 6.20 -7.82
N LEU A 92 7.46 5.61 -6.91
CA LEU A 92 7.60 4.20 -6.54
C LEU A 92 7.41 3.28 -7.73
N LYS A 93 6.37 3.48 -8.55
CA LYS A 93 6.11 2.62 -9.70
C LYS A 93 7.17 2.78 -10.79
N LYS A 94 7.73 3.97 -10.97
CA LYS A 94 8.87 4.19 -11.86
C LYS A 94 10.12 3.43 -11.39
N GLN A 95 10.36 3.41 -10.07
CA GLN A 95 11.55 2.79 -9.49
C GLN A 95 11.42 1.26 -9.34
N PHE A 96 10.22 0.78 -9.04
CA PHE A 96 9.89 -0.62 -8.77
C PHE A 96 8.70 -1.07 -9.62
N PRO A 97 8.84 -1.13 -10.96
CA PRO A 97 7.73 -1.48 -11.86
C PRO A 97 7.15 -2.87 -11.59
N GLU A 98 7.93 -3.79 -11.03
CA GLU A 98 7.55 -5.15 -10.66
C GLU A 98 6.75 -5.24 -9.36
N ALA A 99 6.79 -4.21 -8.51
CA ALA A 99 6.04 -4.19 -7.26
C ALA A 99 4.55 -4.02 -7.54
N PHE A 100 3.72 -4.86 -6.92
CA PHE A 100 2.28 -4.67 -6.89
C PHE A 100 1.96 -3.66 -5.76
N LEU A 101 1.74 -2.42 -6.14
CA LEU A 101 1.51 -1.31 -5.21
C LEU A 101 0.01 -1.17 -4.91
N ILE A 102 -0.33 -1.26 -3.63
CA ILE A 102 -1.65 -0.98 -3.08
C ILE A 102 -1.56 0.39 -2.42
N ALA A 103 -2.19 1.40 -3.02
CA ALA A 103 -2.24 2.74 -2.45
C ALA A 103 -3.22 2.80 -1.28
N SER A 104 -2.81 3.49 -0.22
CA SER A 104 -3.64 3.78 0.94
C SER A 104 -3.35 5.18 1.48
N GLY A 105 -4.33 5.73 2.19
CA GLY A 105 -4.30 7.08 2.74
C GLY A 105 -4.81 8.15 1.76
N GLY A 106 -5.88 8.83 2.14
CA GLY A 106 -6.29 10.10 1.55
C GLY A 106 -7.31 10.07 0.42
N VAL A 107 -7.64 8.91 -0.17
CA VAL A 107 -8.68 8.81 -1.22
C VAL A 107 -9.97 9.49 -0.75
N ALA A 108 -10.47 10.41 -1.56
CA ALA A 108 -11.56 11.32 -1.25
C ALA A 108 -12.71 11.25 -2.25
N CYS A 109 -12.42 10.98 -3.53
CA CYS A 109 -13.41 10.91 -4.60
C CYS A 109 -13.02 9.91 -5.70
N TYR A 110 -13.92 9.71 -6.68
CA TYR A 110 -13.69 8.85 -7.83
C TYR A 110 -12.45 9.26 -8.67
N ASP A 111 -12.26 10.56 -8.88
CA ASP A 111 -11.16 11.07 -9.70
C ASP A 111 -9.78 10.73 -9.11
N ASP A 112 -9.68 10.56 -7.79
CA ASP A 112 -8.44 10.08 -7.16
C ASP A 112 -8.05 8.67 -7.65
N LEU A 113 -9.04 7.80 -7.91
CA LEU A 113 -8.80 6.45 -8.44
C LEU A 113 -8.27 6.51 -9.86
N VAL A 114 -8.83 7.41 -10.67
CA VAL A 114 -8.36 7.68 -12.03
C VAL A 114 -6.91 8.16 -12.01
N GLU A 115 -6.55 9.06 -11.11
CA GLU A 115 -5.17 9.56 -10.99
C GLU A 115 -4.20 8.48 -10.48
N LEU A 116 -4.62 7.62 -9.54
CA LEU A 116 -3.82 6.47 -9.10
C LEU A 116 -3.59 5.46 -10.23
N GLN A 117 -4.61 5.17 -11.03
CA GLN A 117 -4.47 4.29 -12.20
C GLN A 117 -3.52 4.89 -13.24
N LYS A 118 -3.63 6.20 -13.54
CA LYS A 118 -2.66 6.89 -14.42
C LYS A 118 -1.24 6.87 -13.86
N ALA A 119 -1.08 6.82 -12.54
CA ALA A 119 0.22 6.65 -11.88
C ALA A 119 0.77 5.22 -11.95
N GLY A 120 0.00 4.27 -12.47
CA GLY A 120 0.39 2.86 -12.59
C GLY A 120 0.23 2.07 -11.29
N VAL A 121 -0.57 2.57 -10.34
CA VAL A 121 -0.88 1.86 -9.09
C VAL A 121 -1.82 0.70 -9.38
N ASP A 122 -1.54 -0.46 -8.79
CA ASP A 122 -2.23 -1.72 -9.10
C ASP A 122 -3.54 -1.90 -8.31
N ALA A 123 -3.64 -1.32 -7.11
CA ALA A 123 -4.86 -1.32 -6.30
C ALA A 123 -4.93 -0.13 -5.34
N ALA A 124 -6.12 0.17 -4.81
CA ALA A 124 -6.31 1.21 -3.81
C ALA A 124 -7.22 0.73 -2.66
N ILE A 125 -6.89 1.13 -1.43
CA ILE A 125 -7.77 0.98 -0.26
C ILE A 125 -8.61 2.26 -0.12
N ILE A 126 -9.93 2.08 -0.08
CA ILE A 126 -10.89 3.15 0.16
C ILE A 126 -11.57 2.91 1.50
N GLY A 127 -11.23 3.75 2.48
CA GLY A 127 -11.86 3.71 3.80
C GLY A 127 -12.95 4.78 3.92
N LYS A 128 -12.58 5.90 4.55
CA LYS A 128 -13.51 6.96 4.96
C LYS A 128 -14.37 7.53 3.82
N ALA A 129 -13.85 7.66 2.60
CA ALA A 129 -14.63 8.16 1.46
C ALA A 129 -15.83 7.27 1.12
N PHE A 130 -15.70 5.95 1.28
CA PHE A 130 -16.81 5.03 1.09
C PHE A 130 -17.82 5.14 2.25
N TYR A 131 -17.34 5.17 3.50
CA TYR A 131 -18.21 5.29 4.67
C TYR A 131 -18.99 6.62 4.71
N GLU A 132 -18.42 7.70 4.18
CA GLU A 132 -19.10 9.01 4.07
C GLU A 132 -19.90 9.17 2.77
N GLY A 133 -20.01 8.12 1.94
CA GLY A 133 -20.80 8.15 0.71
C GLY A 133 -20.24 9.05 -0.39
N LYS A 134 -18.94 9.40 -0.33
CA LYS A 134 -18.26 10.19 -1.36
C LYS A 134 -17.88 9.37 -2.60
N ILE A 135 -17.81 8.05 -2.43
CA ILE A 135 -17.61 7.08 -3.50
C ILE A 135 -18.57 5.92 -3.23
N SER A 136 -19.40 5.59 -4.20
CA SER A 136 -20.34 4.48 -4.12
C SER A 136 -19.71 3.16 -4.59
N LEU A 137 -20.31 2.05 -4.16
CA LEU A 137 -19.93 0.73 -4.65
C LEU A 137 -20.10 0.59 -6.17
N ASN A 138 -21.13 1.22 -6.73
CA ASN A 138 -21.40 1.18 -8.17
C ASN A 138 -20.32 1.91 -8.99
N GLU A 139 -19.85 3.06 -8.49
CA GLU A 139 -18.71 3.78 -9.10
C GLU A 139 -17.44 2.94 -9.06
N MET A 140 -17.14 2.28 -7.93
CA MET A 140 -15.98 1.38 -7.83
C MET A 140 -16.09 0.16 -8.77
N GLN A 141 -17.27 -0.44 -8.88
CA GLN A 141 -17.51 -1.55 -9.83
C GLN A 141 -17.33 -1.09 -11.28
N THR A 142 -17.86 0.08 -11.61
CA THR A 142 -17.70 0.69 -12.94
C THR A 142 -16.23 0.97 -13.24
N PHE A 143 -15.47 1.48 -12.26
CA PHE A 143 -14.04 1.72 -12.41
C PHE A 143 -13.27 0.44 -12.76
N ILE A 144 -13.49 -0.63 -12.01
CA ILE A 144 -12.82 -1.92 -12.22
C ILE A 144 -13.19 -2.52 -13.58
N ALA A 145 -14.46 -2.40 -14.01
CA ALA A 145 -14.90 -2.92 -15.31
C ALA A 145 -14.25 -2.22 -16.52
N HIS A 146 -13.80 -0.97 -16.36
CA HIS A 146 -13.12 -0.21 -17.40
C HIS A 146 -11.58 -0.20 -17.25
N ALA A 147 -11.05 -0.72 -16.14
CA ALA A 147 -9.63 -0.96 -15.95
C ALA A 147 -9.24 -2.27 -16.65
N SER A 148 -9.05 -2.22 -17.97
CA SER A 148 -8.63 -3.35 -18.81
C SER A 148 -7.62 -2.89 -19.85
#